data_AF-A0A9X9HWB6-F1
#
_entry.id   AF-A0A9X9HWB6-F1
#
_cell.length_a   1.000
_cell.length_b   1.000
_cell.length_c   1.000
_cell.angle_alpha   90.00
_cell.angle_beta   90.00
_cell.angle_gamma   90.00
#
_symmetry.space_group_name_H-M   'P 1'
#
loop_
_entity.id
_entity.type
_entity.pdbx_description
1 polymer ?
#
loop_
_entity_poly.entity_id
_entity_poly.type
_entity_poly.pdbx_seq_one_letter_code
_entity_poly.pdbx_strand_id
1 'polypeptide(L)'
;MIFYKDCRRKEFYSCNFSKSRSFKGGFNNSTFKNTNFRGAILTKCSFQNSSFTNVEFMGTNLKGSNFKNSIFKFCIFSATLLKNANFTGCRFEKCYFIATNLNVSKRLIVDEQLNSILATHPLVPNLQKETLKLFNRIKIIPQLSYSRILFLKKGRLNSITIKMLLEKYNEEQIRIALENILMSHNSIKNFDKVVTNYQFLLLIDKYQEKRIMSLPRPTQSRD
;
A
#
# COMPACT_ATOMS: atom_id res chain seq x y z
N MET A 1 -0.42 -18.01 8.55
CA MET A 1 -0.81 -17.67 9.93
C MET A 1 -2.33 -17.73 10.04
N ILE A 2 -2.85 -18.50 10.99
CA ILE A 2 -4.27 -18.49 11.36
C ILE A 2 -4.37 -17.74 12.69
N PHE A 3 -5.24 -16.73 12.77
CA PHE A 3 -5.45 -16.00 14.03
C PHE A 3 -6.37 -16.84 14.93
N TYR A 4 -5.80 -17.70 15.77
CA TYR A 4 -6.52 -18.53 16.74
C TYR A 4 -6.74 -17.86 18.11
N LYS A 5 -6.18 -16.66 18.34
CA LYS A 5 -6.21 -15.97 19.63
C LYS A 5 -7.04 -14.70 19.56
N ASP A 6 -7.70 -14.37 20.67
CA ASP A 6 -8.36 -13.07 20.86
C ASP A 6 -7.38 -11.91 20.60
N CYS A 7 -7.73 -11.07 19.63
CA CYS A 7 -6.94 -9.95 19.16
C CYS A 7 -7.65 -8.61 19.39
N ARG A 8 -8.60 -8.55 20.32
CA ARG A 8 -9.25 -7.30 20.77
C ARG A 8 -8.25 -6.41 21.50
N ARG A 9 -8.36 -5.08 21.32
CA ARG A 9 -7.51 -4.06 21.97
C ARG A 9 -6.01 -4.28 21.74
N LYS A 10 -5.65 -4.58 20.49
CA LYS A 10 -4.25 -4.80 20.09
C LYS A 10 -3.81 -3.74 19.09
N GLU A 11 -2.51 -3.51 19.06
CA GLU A 11 -1.87 -2.64 18.08
C GLU A 11 -1.00 -3.49 17.15
N PHE A 12 -1.20 -3.30 15.84
CA PHE A 12 -0.49 -3.99 14.78
C PHE A 12 0.24 -2.95 13.93
N TYR A 13 1.57 -2.94 13.99
CA TYR A 13 2.41 -2.00 13.27
C TYR A 13 3.28 -2.73 12.24
N SER A 14 3.30 -2.24 11.01
CA SER A 14 4.17 -2.75 9.94
C SER A 14 4.03 -4.27 9.71
N CYS A 15 2.84 -4.81 9.95
CA CYS A 15 2.59 -6.25 9.90
C CYS A 15 2.29 -6.72 8.47
N ASN A 16 2.85 -7.86 8.08
CA ASN A 16 2.47 -8.55 6.85
C ASN A 16 1.61 -9.78 7.16
N PHE A 17 0.32 -9.64 6.97
CA PHE A 17 -0.68 -10.71 7.12
C PHE A 17 -1.20 -11.22 5.79
N SER A 18 -0.41 -11.07 4.71
CA SER A 18 -0.76 -11.58 3.39
C SER A 18 -1.11 -13.07 3.45
N LYS A 19 -2.22 -13.44 2.82
CA LYS A 19 -2.75 -14.83 2.76
C LYS A 19 -3.05 -15.46 4.12
N SER A 20 -3.09 -14.69 5.20
CA SER A 20 -3.56 -15.17 6.50
C SER A 20 -5.02 -15.59 6.45
N ARG A 21 -5.45 -16.41 7.42
CA ARG A 21 -6.84 -16.87 7.52
C ARG A 21 -7.38 -16.65 8.93
N SER A 22 -8.61 -16.18 9.02
CA SER A 22 -9.38 -16.11 10.25
C SER A 22 -10.86 -16.20 9.91
N PHE A 23 -11.58 -16.99 10.69
CA PHE A 23 -13.03 -17.11 10.60
C PHE A 23 -13.61 -16.77 11.97
N LYS A 24 -14.56 -15.82 12.02
CA LYS A 24 -15.13 -15.33 13.29
C LYS A 24 -14.08 -14.80 14.30
N GLY A 25 -12.92 -14.35 13.82
CA GLY A 25 -11.88 -13.76 14.67
C GLY A 25 -12.31 -12.42 15.29
N GLY A 26 -11.85 -12.15 16.52
CA GLY A 26 -12.14 -10.92 17.26
C GLY A 26 -10.97 -9.95 17.27
N PHE A 27 -11.18 -8.76 16.70
CA PHE A 27 -10.20 -7.66 16.56
C PHE A 27 -10.80 -6.31 16.96
N ASN A 28 -11.81 -6.31 17.84
CA ASN A 28 -12.51 -5.10 18.25
C ASN A 28 -11.60 -4.16 19.03
N ASN A 29 -11.78 -2.86 18.83
CA ASN A 29 -11.00 -1.79 19.48
C ASN A 29 -9.50 -1.92 19.21
N SER A 30 -9.10 -2.44 18.06
CA SER A 30 -7.70 -2.65 17.69
C SER A 30 -7.25 -1.60 16.67
N THR A 31 -5.95 -1.35 16.65
CA THR A 31 -5.31 -0.40 15.73
C THR A 31 -4.42 -1.14 14.76
N PHE A 32 -4.59 -0.87 13.47
CA PHE A 32 -3.77 -1.41 12.39
C PHE A 32 -3.11 -0.25 11.66
N LYS A 33 -1.78 -0.22 11.66
CA LYS A 33 -1.00 0.79 10.97
C LYS A 33 0.05 0.13 10.07
N ASN A 34 0.17 0.61 8.84
CA ASN A 34 1.14 0.09 7.87
C ASN A 34 1.03 -1.43 7.68
N THR A 35 -0.18 -1.95 7.53
CA THR A 35 -0.42 -3.40 7.58
C THR A 35 -0.94 -3.92 6.24
N ASN A 36 -0.45 -5.09 5.83
CA ASN A 36 -0.86 -5.72 4.57
C ASN A 36 -1.71 -6.97 4.82
N PHE A 37 -2.94 -6.99 4.29
CA PHE A 37 -3.85 -8.14 4.31
C PHE A 37 -4.07 -8.77 2.92
N ARG A 38 -3.14 -8.58 1.99
CA ARG A 38 -3.27 -9.04 0.60
C ARG A 38 -3.59 -10.53 0.52
N GLY A 39 -4.71 -10.85 -0.12
CA GLY A 39 -5.20 -12.23 -0.29
C GLY A 39 -5.58 -12.93 1.01
N ALA A 40 -5.69 -12.21 2.13
CA ALA A 40 -6.14 -12.79 3.39
C ALA A 40 -7.62 -13.17 3.33
N ILE A 41 -8.00 -14.16 4.12
CA ILE A 41 -9.39 -14.61 4.29
C ILE A 41 -9.79 -14.27 5.72
N LEU A 42 -10.55 -13.20 5.92
CA LEU A 42 -10.96 -12.68 7.22
C LEU A 42 -12.49 -12.64 7.27
N THR A 43 -13.14 -13.79 7.12
CA THR A 43 -14.59 -13.88 6.96
C THR A 43 -15.31 -13.95 8.29
N LYS A 44 -16.44 -13.23 8.39
CA LYS A 44 -17.23 -13.09 9.62
C LYS A 44 -16.43 -12.59 10.84
N CYS A 45 -15.28 -11.96 10.64
CA CYS A 45 -14.47 -11.39 11.73
C CYS A 45 -15.10 -10.10 12.25
N SER A 46 -14.81 -9.76 13.50
CA SER A 46 -15.28 -8.52 14.13
C SER A 46 -14.11 -7.56 14.33
N PHE A 47 -14.22 -6.36 13.74
CA PHE A 47 -13.29 -5.24 13.81
C PHE A 47 -14.02 -3.98 14.26
N GLN A 48 -14.93 -4.09 15.22
CA GLN A 48 -15.76 -2.97 15.66
C GLN A 48 -14.93 -1.96 16.45
N ASN A 49 -15.21 -0.67 16.25
CA ASN A 49 -14.51 0.46 16.87
C ASN A 49 -12.98 0.42 16.65
N SER A 50 -12.52 -0.14 15.53
CA SER A 50 -11.10 -0.30 15.21
C SER A 50 -10.62 0.83 14.30
N SER A 51 -9.30 1.09 14.32
CA SER A 51 -8.69 2.09 13.45
C SER A 51 -7.72 1.46 12.45
N PHE A 52 -7.74 1.95 11.22
CA PHE A 52 -6.92 1.46 10.12
C PHE A 52 -6.25 2.66 9.46
N THR A 53 -4.92 2.73 9.54
CA THR A 53 -4.13 3.78 8.88
C THR A 53 -3.10 3.14 7.98
N ASN A 54 -3.17 3.42 6.68
CA ASN A 54 -2.28 2.80 5.71
C ASN A 54 -2.35 1.26 5.77
N VAL A 55 -3.53 0.72 5.45
CA VAL A 55 -3.80 -0.72 5.44
C VAL A 55 -4.29 -1.16 4.07
N GLU A 56 -3.78 -2.29 3.59
CA GLU A 56 -4.11 -2.83 2.28
C GLU A 56 -4.94 -4.11 2.34
N PHE A 57 -6.10 -4.08 1.68
CA PHE A 57 -7.05 -5.18 1.56
C PHE A 57 -7.12 -5.74 0.12
N MET A 58 -5.98 -5.90 -0.53
CA MET A 58 -5.91 -6.33 -1.94
C MET A 58 -6.28 -7.81 -2.12
N GLY A 59 -7.37 -8.12 -2.81
CA GLY A 59 -7.88 -9.49 -2.99
C GLY A 59 -8.33 -10.13 -1.67
N THR A 60 -8.59 -9.33 -0.64
CA THR A 60 -8.96 -9.83 0.68
C THR A 60 -10.42 -10.25 0.71
N ASN A 61 -10.73 -11.37 1.35
CA ASN A 61 -12.10 -11.81 1.57
C ASN A 61 -12.59 -11.34 2.95
N LEU A 62 -13.45 -10.32 2.96
CA LEU A 62 -14.06 -9.72 4.16
C LEU A 62 -15.55 -10.07 4.29
N LYS A 63 -16.02 -11.12 3.59
CA LYS A 63 -17.44 -11.48 3.57
C LYS A 63 -18.01 -11.65 4.98
N GLY A 64 -19.11 -10.95 5.26
CA GLY A 64 -19.82 -10.98 6.53
C GLY A 64 -19.07 -10.37 7.73
N SER A 65 -17.91 -9.75 7.53
CA SER A 65 -17.14 -9.15 8.61
C SER A 65 -17.73 -7.83 9.08
N ASN A 66 -17.56 -7.50 10.36
CA ASN A 66 -18.18 -6.35 11.00
C ASN A 66 -17.15 -5.28 11.34
N PHE A 67 -17.25 -4.12 10.70
CA PHE A 67 -16.39 -2.95 10.90
C PHE A 67 -17.13 -1.79 11.57
N LYS A 68 -18.28 -2.03 12.22
CA LYS A 68 -19.10 -0.96 12.80
C LYS A 68 -18.26 0.06 13.60
N ASN A 69 -18.47 1.35 13.33
CA ASN A 69 -17.80 2.50 13.94
C ASN A 69 -16.27 2.55 13.75
N SER A 70 -15.74 1.88 12.72
CA SER A 70 -14.31 1.89 12.45
C SER A 70 -13.88 3.03 11.52
N ILE A 71 -12.63 3.45 11.65
CA ILE A 71 -12.07 4.57 10.90
C ILE A 71 -10.97 4.06 9.98
N PHE A 72 -11.03 4.45 8.71
CA PHE A 72 -10.05 4.10 7.69
C PHE A 72 -9.42 5.37 7.12
N LYS A 73 -8.09 5.45 7.18
CA LYS A 73 -7.30 6.52 6.59
C LYS A 73 -6.22 5.93 5.69
N PHE A 74 -6.06 6.47 4.48
CA PHE A 74 -5.02 6.01 3.55
C PHE A 74 -5.08 4.50 3.27
N CYS A 75 -6.27 3.90 3.24
CA CYS A 75 -6.43 2.46 3.02
C CYS A 75 -6.70 2.13 1.55
N ILE A 76 -6.35 0.92 1.13
CA ILE A 76 -6.60 0.44 -0.24
C ILE A 76 -7.45 -0.83 -0.19
N PHE A 77 -8.65 -0.74 -0.73
CA PHE A 77 -9.54 -1.87 -1.00
C PHE A 77 -9.46 -2.15 -2.51
N SER A 78 -8.80 -3.24 -2.89
CA SER A 78 -8.63 -3.57 -4.30
C SER A 78 -9.05 -5.01 -4.56
N ALA A 79 -10.01 -5.23 -5.46
CA ALA A 79 -10.63 -6.54 -5.68
C ALA A 79 -11.08 -7.21 -4.35
N THR A 80 -11.54 -6.41 -3.39
CA THR A 80 -11.91 -6.89 -2.06
C THR A 80 -13.32 -7.48 -2.08
N LEU A 81 -13.53 -8.62 -1.43
CA LEU A 81 -14.86 -9.23 -1.36
C LEU A 81 -15.60 -8.73 -0.12
N LEU A 82 -16.58 -7.85 -0.33
CA LEU A 82 -17.31 -7.16 0.75
C LEU A 82 -18.74 -7.68 0.99
N LYS A 83 -19.16 -8.78 0.34
CA LYS A 83 -20.54 -9.28 0.45
C LYS A 83 -20.94 -9.46 1.92
N ASN A 84 -22.03 -8.80 2.32
CA ASN A 84 -22.60 -8.77 3.67
C ASN A 84 -21.68 -8.19 4.77
N ALA A 85 -20.54 -7.60 4.43
CA ALA A 85 -19.71 -6.89 5.41
C ALA A 85 -20.47 -5.65 5.95
N ASN A 86 -20.31 -5.32 7.23
CA ASN A 86 -21.02 -4.22 7.88
C ASN A 86 -20.10 -3.03 8.11
N PHE A 87 -20.42 -1.89 7.50
CA PHE A 87 -19.69 -0.62 7.62
C PHE A 87 -20.51 0.48 8.31
N THR A 88 -21.54 0.12 9.08
CA THR A 88 -22.35 1.07 9.84
C THR A 88 -21.47 2.02 10.66
N GLY A 89 -21.61 3.34 10.46
CA GLY A 89 -20.87 4.35 11.21
C GLY A 89 -19.38 4.43 10.86
N CYS A 90 -18.93 3.79 9.79
CA CYS A 90 -17.54 3.90 9.34
C CYS A 90 -17.25 5.25 8.71
N ARG A 91 -15.98 5.67 8.81
CA ARG A 91 -15.44 6.85 8.12
C ARG A 91 -14.25 6.47 7.25
N PHE A 92 -14.19 7.03 6.05
CA PHE A 92 -13.10 6.80 5.10
C PHE A 92 -12.50 8.15 4.69
N GLU A 93 -11.18 8.26 4.79
CA GLU A 93 -10.42 9.44 4.39
C GLU A 93 -9.23 9.00 3.53
N LYS A 94 -9.10 9.56 2.32
CA LYS A 94 -8.00 9.28 1.38
C LYS A 94 -7.83 7.78 1.10
N CYS A 95 -8.95 7.06 1.03
CA CYS A 95 -8.95 5.64 0.72
C CYS A 95 -9.18 5.40 -0.78
N TYR A 96 -8.67 4.29 -1.28
CA TYR A 96 -8.91 3.83 -2.65
C TYR A 96 -9.80 2.59 -2.63
N PHE A 97 -10.86 2.59 -3.43
CA PHE A 97 -11.70 1.44 -3.72
C PHE A 97 -11.57 1.10 -5.20
N ILE A 98 -10.90 0.01 -5.52
CA ILE A 98 -10.48 -0.34 -6.88
C ILE A 98 -11.05 -1.71 -7.23
N ALA A 99 -11.79 -1.83 -8.32
CA ALA A 99 -12.41 -3.08 -8.75
C ALA A 99 -13.15 -3.81 -7.62
N THR A 100 -13.81 -3.05 -6.75
CA THR A 100 -14.46 -3.54 -5.53
C THR A 100 -15.94 -3.19 -5.58
N ASN A 101 -16.81 -4.20 -5.51
CA ASN A 101 -18.26 -3.99 -5.48
C ASN A 101 -18.68 -3.49 -4.08
N LEU A 102 -19.07 -2.21 -4.00
CA LEU A 102 -19.46 -1.55 -2.75
C LEU A 102 -20.92 -1.85 -2.35
N ASN A 103 -21.79 -2.09 -3.33
CA ASN A 103 -23.24 -2.25 -3.17
C ASN A 103 -23.68 -3.54 -2.47
N VAL A 104 -22.78 -4.53 -2.37
CA VAL A 104 -23.06 -5.82 -1.71
C VAL A 104 -22.78 -5.81 -0.21
N SER A 105 -22.35 -4.66 0.33
CA SER A 105 -22.05 -4.46 1.74
C SER A 105 -23.16 -3.67 2.44
N LYS A 106 -23.19 -3.71 3.77
CA LYS A 106 -24.21 -3.04 4.59
C LYS A 106 -23.70 -1.67 5.04
N ARG A 107 -24.46 -0.62 4.72
CA ARG A 107 -24.23 0.77 5.17
C ARG A 107 -22.81 1.28 4.88
N LEU A 108 -22.24 0.89 3.74
CA LEU A 108 -21.00 1.47 3.25
C LEU A 108 -21.32 2.77 2.52
N ILE A 109 -20.88 3.88 3.09
CA ILE A 109 -21.01 5.22 2.50
C ILE A 109 -19.59 5.72 2.31
N VAL A 110 -19.25 6.10 1.08
CA VAL A 110 -17.91 6.62 0.72
C VAL A 110 -18.12 7.99 0.11
N ASP A 111 -17.48 8.99 0.69
CA ASP A 111 -17.41 10.33 0.13
C ASP A 111 -16.35 10.36 -0.98
N GLU A 112 -16.79 10.59 -2.21
CA GLU A 112 -15.94 10.63 -3.41
C GLU A 112 -15.04 11.88 -3.48
N GLN A 113 -15.33 12.93 -2.70
CA GLN A 113 -14.44 14.08 -2.59
C GLN A 113 -13.20 13.76 -1.74
N LEU A 114 -13.36 12.87 -0.77
CA LEU A 114 -12.30 12.47 0.15
C LEU A 114 -11.62 11.15 -0.24
N ASN A 115 -12.21 10.36 -1.13
CA ASN A 115 -11.78 9.01 -1.46
C ASN A 115 -11.87 8.75 -2.97
N SER A 116 -11.02 7.85 -3.47
CA SER A 116 -11.01 7.48 -4.89
C SER A 116 -11.74 6.16 -5.12
N ILE A 117 -12.70 6.15 -6.05
CA ILE A 117 -13.43 4.94 -6.46
C ILE A 117 -13.13 4.67 -7.93
N LEU A 118 -12.58 3.49 -8.22
CA LEU A 118 -12.25 3.02 -9.57
C LEU A 118 -12.95 1.69 -9.83
N ALA A 119 -13.76 1.64 -10.89
CA ALA A 119 -14.49 0.42 -11.27
C ALA A 119 -13.54 -0.71 -11.70
N THR A 120 -12.36 -0.38 -12.23
CA THR A 120 -11.35 -1.33 -12.72
C THR A 120 -9.97 -0.99 -12.16
N HIS A 121 -9.02 -1.92 -12.30
CA HIS A 121 -7.63 -1.60 -12.03
C HIS A 121 -7.15 -0.52 -13.01
N PRO A 122 -6.40 0.50 -12.53
CA PRO A 122 -5.84 1.50 -13.42
C PRO A 122 -4.86 0.84 -14.39
N LEU A 123 -4.72 1.44 -15.56
CA LEU A 123 -3.65 1.09 -16.50
C LEU A 123 -2.35 1.76 -16.05
N VAL A 124 -1.22 1.14 -16.40
CA VAL A 124 0.06 1.85 -16.33
C VAL A 124 0.08 2.80 -17.53
N PRO A 125 0.18 4.12 -17.33
CA PRO A 125 0.24 5.07 -18.43
C PRO A 125 1.55 4.91 -19.21
N ASN A 126 1.66 5.58 -20.36
CA ASN A 126 2.90 5.62 -21.12
C ASN A 126 3.95 6.41 -20.32
N LEU A 127 4.92 5.70 -19.73
CA LEU A 127 6.01 6.28 -18.95
C LEU A 127 7.20 6.58 -19.86
N GLN A 128 7.98 7.61 -19.53
CA GLN A 128 9.22 7.91 -20.26
C GLN A 128 10.20 6.72 -20.17
N LYS A 129 10.94 6.50 -21.27
CA LYS A 129 11.89 5.38 -21.39
C LYS A 129 12.91 5.34 -20.25
N GLU A 130 13.40 6.50 -19.82
CA GLU A 130 14.35 6.61 -18.70
C GLU A 130 13.72 6.21 -17.36
N THR A 131 12.45 6.56 -17.13
CA THR A 131 11.69 6.16 -15.94
C THR A 131 11.52 4.63 -15.90
N LEU A 132 11.19 4.01 -17.04
CA LEU A 132 11.08 2.55 -17.16
C LEU A 132 12.43 1.84 -16.93
N LYS A 133 13.53 2.39 -17.44
CA LYS A 133 14.89 1.87 -17.18
C LYS A 133 15.20 1.90 -15.69
N LEU A 134 14.89 2.99 -14.98
CA LEU A 134 15.10 3.08 -13.53
C LEU A 134 14.26 2.09 -12.74
N PHE A 135 12.98 1.91 -13.09
CA PHE A 135 12.17 0.85 -12.51
C PHE A 135 12.80 -0.54 -12.71
N ASN A 136 13.34 -0.83 -13.90
CA ASN A 136 14.03 -2.11 -14.12
C ASN A 136 15.29 -2.24 -13.26
N ARG A 137 16.07 -1.16 -13.08
CA ARG A 137 17.26 -1.18 -12.22
C ARG A 137 16.91 -1.40 -10.74
N ILE A 138 15.82 -0.82 -10.24
CA ILE A 138 15.35 -1.02 -8.86
C ILE A 138 15.07 -2.49 -8.54
N LYS A 139 14.86 -3.34 -9.55
CA LYS A 139 14.63 -4.77 -9.34
C LYS A 139 15.78 -5.50 -8.62
N ILE A 140 16.97 -4.92 -8.62
CA ILE A 140 18.12 -5.46 -7.85
C ILE A 140 17.86 -5.46 -6.34
N ILE A 141 16.94 -4.62 -5.84
CA ILE A 141 16.61 -4.50 -4.41
C ILE A 141 15.53 -5.53 -4.05
N PRO A 142 15.89 -6.66 -3.39
CA PRO A 142 14.97 -7.78 -3.20
C PRO A 142 13.69 -7.41 -2.45
N GLN A 143 13.79 -6.54 -1.45
CA GLN A 143 12.66 -6.08 -0.64
C GLN A 143 11.59 -5.40 -1.50
N LEU A 144 11.99 -4.54 -2.44
CA LEU A 144 11.05 -3.85 -3.33
C LEU A 144 10.51 -4.79 -4.41
N SER A 145 11.38 -5.63 -4.98
CA SER A 145 11.03 -6.62 -6.01
C SER A 145 10.02 -7.66 -5.56
N TYR A 146 10.16 -8.15 -4.32
CA TYR A 146 9.34 -9.26 -3.81
C TYR A 146 8.12 -8.80 -2.99
N SER A 147 8.10 -7.55 -2.51
CA SER A 147 6.98 -6.99 -1.71
C SER A 147 5.62 -7.02 -2.38
N ARG A 148 5.57 -7.07 -3.72
CA ARG A 148 4.36 -6.88 -4.53
C ARG A 148 3.73 -5.50 -4.46
N ILE A 149 4.45 -4.56 -3.88
CA ILE A 149 4.09 -3.14 -3.91
C ILE A 149 4.43 -2.63 -5.29
N LEU A 150 5.70 -2.40 -5.62
CA LEU A 150 6.05 -1.83 -6.93
C LEU A 150 5.95 -2.84 -8.09
N PHE A 151 6.31 -4.11 -7.87
CA PHE A 151 6.34 -5.13 -8.93
C PHE A 151 5.41 -6.32 -8.62
N LEU A 152 4.56 -6.67 -9.57
CA LEU A 152 3.75 -7.89 -9.54
C LEU A 152 4.56 -9.11 -10.01
N LYS A 153 3.90 -10.28 -10.09
CA LYS A 153 4.50 -11.49 -10.67
C LYS A 153 5.06 -11.19 -12.08
N LYS A 154 6.15 -11.87 -12.43
CA LYS A 154 6.86 -11.71 -13.71
C LYS A 154 7.46 -10.31 -13.90
N GLY A 155 7.66 -9.55 -12.82
CA GLY A 155 8.32 -8.24 -12.87
C GLY A 155 7.53 -7.13 -13.54
N ARG A 156 6.21 -7.33 -13.75
CA ARG A 156 5.30 -6.29 -14.25
C ARG A 156 5.12 -5.21 -13.19
N LEU A 157 4.99 -3.95 -13.60
CA LEU A 157 4.68 -2.87 -12.67
C LEU A 157 3.29 -3.05 -12.06
N ASN A 158 3.17 -2.71 -10.78
CA ASN A 158 1.88 -2.64 -10.12
C ASN A 158 1.21 -1.31 -10.46
N SER A 159 0.15 -1.38 -11.25
CA SER A 159 -0.52 -0.19 -11.76
C SER A 159 -1.13 0.70 -10.67
N ILE A 160 -1.52 0.13 -9.53
CA ILE A 160 -2.02 0.92 -8.39
C ILE A 160 -0.90 1.77 -7.83
N THR A 161 0.29 1.19 -7.64
CA THR A 161 1.47 1.93 -7.17
C THR A 161 1.85 3.03 -8.15
N ILE A 162 1.87 2.72 -9.45
CA ILE A 162 2.21 3.71 -10.48
C ILE A 162 1.19 4.85 -10.52
N LYS A 163 -0.12 4.55 -10.46
CA LYS A 163 -1.16 5.58 -10.36
C LYS A 163 -0.92 6.49 -9.16
N MET A 164 -0.74 5.91 -7.97
CA MET A 164 -0.54 6.69 -6.74
C MET A 164 0.73 7.54 -6.77
N LEU A 165 1.80 7.06 -7.41
CA LEU A 165 3.00 7.86 -7.63
C LEU A 165 2.70 9.08 -8.51
N LEU A 166 2.05 8.86 -9.66
CA LEU A 166 1.79 9.91 -10.63
C LEU A 166 0.71 10.91 -10.20
N GLU A 167 -0.14 10.53 -9.24
CA GLU A 167 -1.07 11.46 -8.58
C GLU A 167 -0.35 12.43 -7.64
N LYS A 168 0.84 12.08 -7.15
CA LYS A 168 1.57 12.87 -6.16
C LYS A 168 2.84 13.51 -6.71
N TYR A 169 3.46 12.91 -7.70
CA TYR A 169 4.76 13.32 -8.23
C TYR A 169 4.76 13.31 -9.76
N ASN A 170 5.55 14.20 -10.34
CA ASN A 170 5.92 14.08 -11.75
C ASN A 170 7.00 12.99 -11.95
N GLU A 171 7.22 12.58 -13.20
CA GLU A 171 8.21 11.53 -13.50
C GLU A 171 9.64 11.90 -13.09
N GLU A 172 10.02 13.17 -13.15
CA GLU A 172 11.37 13.61 -12.76
C GLU A 172 11.62 13.42 -11.26
N GLN A 173 10.67 13.82 -10.43
CA GLN A 173 10.69 13.56 -8.99
C GLN A 173 10.78 12.06 -8.69
N ILE A 174 10.02 11.23 -9.42
CA ILE A 174 10.11 9.77 -9.28
C ILE A 174 11.52 9.29 -9.61
N ARG A 175 12.09 9.73 -10.73
CA ARG A 175 13.45 9.33 -11.15
C ARG A 175 14.50 9.70 -10.11
N ILE A 176 14.51 10.95 -9.64
CA ILE A 176 15.44 11.44 -8.62
C ILE A 176 15.39 10.54 -7.37
N ALA A 177 14.20 10.25 -6.87
CA ALA A 177 14.06 9.39 -5.70
C ALA A 177 14.53 7.96 -5.93
N LEU A 178 14.22 7.37 -7.10
CA LEU A 178 14.66 6.02 -7.44
C LEU A 178 16.19 5.93 -7.60
N GLU A 179 16.82 6.94 -8.18
CA GLU A 179 18.29 7.02 -8.25
C GLU A 179 18.91 7.09 -6.86
N ASN A 180 18.40 7.95 -5.98
CA ASN A 180 18.89 8.07 -4.62
C ASN A 180 18.70 6.77 -3.82
N ILE A 181 17.59 6.05 -4.05
CA ILE A 181 17.33 4.72 -3.50
C ILE A 181 18.39 3.72 -3.99
N LEU A 182 18.67 3.67 -5.30
CA LEU A 182 19.68 2.79 -5.89
C LEU A 182 21.07 3.08 -5.33
N MET A 183 21.44 4.34 -5.14
CA MET A 183 22.76 4.68 -4.60
C MET A 183 22.92 4.30 -3.13
N SER A 184 21.82 4.31 -2.37
CA SER A 184 21.87 4.14 -0.92
C SER A 184 21.49 2.73 -0.44
N HIS A 185 21.02 1.84 -1.32
CA HIS A 185 20.33 0.60 -0.90
C HIS A 185 21.15 -0.33 0.00
N ASN A 186 22.47 -0.43 -0.23
CA ASN A 186 23.37 -1.26 0.57
C ASN A 186 23.59 -0.74 2.00
N SER A 187 23.31 0.53 2.26
CA SER A 187 23.55 1.18 3.56
C SER A 187 22.27 1.26 4.41
N ILE A 188 21.12 0.80 3.91
CA ILE A 188 19.81 1.07 4.52
C ILE A 188 19.19 -0.20 5.13
N LYS A 189 19.17 -0.26 6.46
CA LYS A 189 18.50 -1.32 7.25
C LYS A 189 16.96 -1.30 7.20
N ASN A 190 16.30 -0.41 6.44
CA ASN A 190 14.87 -0.09 6.62
C ASN A 190 13.94 -0.40 5.42
N PHE A 191 14.41 -1.05 4.34
CA PHE A 191 13.51 -1.48 3.26
C PHE A 191 12.54 -2.58 3.70
N ASP A 192 12.92 -3.39 4.69
CA ASP A 192 12.10 -4.50 5.21
C ASP A 192 10.77 -4.04 5.83
N LYS A 193 10.62 -2.74 6.11
CA LYS A 193 9.40 -2.17 6.68
C LYS A 193 8.38 -1.73 5.63
N VAL A 194 8.73 -1.67 4.35
CA VAL A 194 7.84 -1.22 3.28
C VAL A 194 6.92 -2.37 2.87
N VAL A 195 5.75 -2.44 3.51
CA VAL A 195 4.74 -3.50 3.27
C VAL A 195 3.46 -2.96 2.62
N THR A 196 3.38 -1.65 2.37
CA THR A 196 2.24 -0.96 1.76
C THR A 196 2.65 0.09 0.73
N ASN A 197 1.75 0.44 -0.18
CA ASN A 197 1.89 1.46 -1.21
C ASN A 197 2.17 2.84 -0.60
N TYR A 198 1.45 3.27 0.43
CA TYR A 198 1.75 4.56 1.05
C TYR A 198 3.10 4.57 1.76
N GLN A 199 3.57 3.46 2.34
CA GLN A 199 4.96 3.41 2.82
C GLN A 199 5.97 3.56 1.69
N PHE A 200 5.67 3.03 0.50
CA PHE A 200 6.50 3.27 -0.67
C PHE A 200 6.46 4.74 -1.11
N LEU A 201 5.31 5.41 -1.07
CA LEU A 201 5.26 6.87 -1.31
C LEU A 201 6.08 7.66 -0.26
N LEU A 202 6.00 7.30 1.02
CA LEU A 202 6.82 7.92 2.07
C LEU A 202 8.32 7.66 1.87
N LEU A 203 8.67 6.50 1.30
CA LEU A 203 10.04 6.22 0.89
C LEU A 203 10.44 7.13 -0.28
N ILE A 204 9.57 7.35 -1.27
CA ILE A 204 9.84 8.31 -2.35
C ILE A 204 10.03 9.72 -1.78
N ASP A 205 9.15 10.21 -0.90
CA ASP A 205 9.29 11.51 -0.21
C ASP A 205 10.67 11.64 0.45
N LYS A 206 11.06 10.64 1.24
CA LYS A 206 12.33 10.63 1.97
C LYS A 206 13.56 10.75 1.06
N TYR A 207 13.45 10.34 -0.20
CA TYR A 207 14.56 10.31 -1.16
C TYR A 207 14.44 11.39 -2.24
N GLN A 208 13.45 12.29 -2.16
CA GLN A 208 13.38 13.48 -3.02
C GLN A 208 14.54 14.45 -2.74
N GLU A 209 14.90 14.65 -1.47
CA GLU A 209 15.80 15.74 -1.04
C GLU A 209 17.25 15.32 -0.78
N LYS A 210 17.56 14.02 -0.90
CA LYS A 210 18.94 13.51 -0.74
C LYS A 210 19.78 13.86 -1.97
N ARG A 211 20.17 15.13 -2.12
CA ARG A 211 21.18 15.55 -3.10
C ARG A 211 22.56 15.02 -2.71
N ILE A 212 23.22 14.45 -3.71
CA ILE A 212 24.60 14.03 -3.88
C ILE A 212 25.61 14.79 -2.99
N MET A 213 26.23 14.11 -2.03
CA MET A 213 27.69 14.16 -1.83
C MET A 213 28.17 12.85 -2.48
N SER A 214 29.01 12.75 -3.51
CA SER A 214 30.07 13.57 -4.05
C SER A 214 30.40 13.00 -5.45
N LEU A 215 30.52 13.83 -6.48
CA LEU A 215 31.39 13.51 -7.61
C LEU A 215 32.48 14.58 -7.63
N PRO A 216 33.78 14.22 -7.62
CA PRO A 216 34.83 15.20 -7.86
C PRO A 216 34.60 15.81 -9.23
N ARG A 217 34.63 17.15 -9.33
CA ARG A 217 34.68 17.81 -10.64
C ARG A 217 35.93 17.30 -11.37
N PRO A 218 35.87 17.04 -12.68
CA PRO A 218 37.07 16.76 -13.43
C PRO A 218 38.02 17.95 -13.25
N THR A 219 39.21 17.67 -12.75
CA THR A 219 40.32 18.62 -12.74
C THR A 219 40.55 19.03 -14.18
N GLN A 220 40.29 20.30 -14.49
CA GLN A 220 40.82 20.89 -15.71
C GLN A 220 42.35 20.81 -15.59
N SER A 221 42.95 19.98 -16.44
CA SER A 221 44.37 20.01 -16.74
C SER A 221 44.69 21.43 -17.20
N ARG A 222 45.56 22.11 -16.45
CA ARG A 222 46.28 23.27 -16.97
C ARG A 222 47.54 22.73 -17.60
N ASP A 223 47.58 22.85 -18.93
CA ASP A 223 48.82 22.97 -19.70
C ASP A 223 49.62 24.18 -19.21
#